data_AF-A0A914NCZ4-F1
#
_entry.id   AF-A0A914NCZ4-F1
#
_cell.length_a   1.000
_cell.length_b   1.000
_cell.length_c   1.000
_cell.angle_alpha   90.00
_cell.angle_beta   90.00
_cell.angle_gamma   90.00
#
_symmetry.space_group_name_H-M   'P 1'
#
loop_
_entity.id
_entity.type
_entity.pdbx_description
1 polymer ?
#
loop_
_entity_poly.entity_id
_entity_poly.type
_entity_poly.pdbx_seq_one_letter_code
_entity_poly.pdbx_strand_id
1 'polypeptide(L)' 'VEVCTECGLMGYDGWCQYCKKSSASMAKIKIPYACKLLFQELQSMNIVPRLQTAKYTDIIQT' A
#
# COMPACT_ATOMS: atom_id res chain seq x y z
N VAL A 1 -5.24 0.55 6.24
CA VAL A 1 -4.12 1.33 5.69
C VAL A 1 -4.36 1.45 4.20
N GLU A 2 -4.04 2.59 3.61
CA GLU A 2 -4.19 2.79 2.16
C GLU A 2 -2.84 2.58 1.49
N VAL A 3 -2.87 1.86 0.38
CA VAL A 3 -1.68 1.50 -0.39
C VAL A 3 -1.89 1.92 -1.82
N CYS A 4 -0.87 2.52 -2.42
CA CYS A 4 -0.90 2.87 -3.82
C CYS A 4 -0.79 1.62 -4.70
N THR A 5 -1.73 1.46 -5.64
CA THR A 5 -1.69 0.38 -6.63
C THR A 5 -0.55 0.55 -7.63
N GLU A 6 -0.04 1.77 -7.82
CA GLU A 6 1.03 2.07 -8.77
C GLU A 6 2.43 1.93 -8.15
N CYS A 7 2.70 2.59 -7.02
CA CYS A 7 4.03 2.56 -6.41
C CYS A 7 4.20 1.52 -5.31
N GLY A 8 3.10 0.96 -4.79
CA GLY A 8 3.11 -0.01 -3.70
C GLY A 8 3.47 0.56 -2.34
N LEU A 9 3.50 1.89 -2.20
CA LEU A 9 3.77 2.59 -0.94
C LEU A 9 2.48 2.88 -0.17
N MET A 10 2.62 3.03 1.14
CA MET A 10 1.51 3.42 2.01
C MET A 10 1.18 4.90 1.81
N GLY A 11 -0.09 5.19 1.57
CA GLY A 11 -0.67 6.52 1.55
C GLY A 11 -1.44 6.83 2.83
N TYR A 12 -1.90 8.07 2.94
CA TYR A 12 -2.73 8.54 4.03
C TYR A 12 -3.88 9.38 3.48
N ASP A 13 -5.10 9.07 3.93
CA ASP A 13 -6.33 9.82 3.66
C ASP A 13 -6.61 10.06 2.16
N GLY A 14 -6.51 9.00 1.36
CA GLY A 14 -6.75 9.00 -0.08
C GLY A 14 -5.61 9.61 -0.90
N TRP A 15 -4.48 9.94 -0.27
CA TRP A 15 -3.37 10.60 -0.94
C TRP A 15 -2.06 9.81 -0.83
N CYS A 16 -1.28 9.81 -1.91
CA CYS A 16 0.07 9.27 -1.94
C CYS A 16 1.11 10.37 -2.08
N GLN A 17 1.96 10.50 -1.06
CA GLN A 17 2.95 11.57 -0.91
C GLN A 17 4.08 11.42 -1.93
N TYR A 18 4.38 10.18 -2.35
CA TYR A 18 5.43 9.86 -3.32
C TYR A 18 4.97 10.09 -4.76
N CYS A 19 3.78 9.60 -5.11
CA CYS A 19 3.27 9.72 -6.48
C CYS A 19 2.51 11.03 -6.74
N LYS A 20 2.14 11.78 -5.68
CA LYS A 20 1.27 12.96 -5.75
C LYS A 20 -0.02 12.71 -6.54
N LYS A 21 -0.54 11.48 -6.45
CA LYS A 21 -1.74 11.01 -7.15
C LYS A 21 -2.90 10.85 -6.17
N SER A 22 -4.08 11.12 -6.70
CA SER A 22 -5.36 11.13 -6.00
C SER A 22 -5.91 9.72 -5.73
N SER A 23 -6.96 9.66 -4.91
CA SER A 23 -7.61 8.50 -4.28
C SER A 23 -8.03 7.37 -5.23
N ALA A 24 -8.10 7.60 -6.54
CA ALA A 24 -8.45 6.58 -7.53
C ALA A 24 -7.42 5.44 -7.61
N SER A 25 -6.14 5.75 -7.35
CA SER A 25 -5.05 4.75 -7.34
C SER A 25 -4.74 4.23 -5.93
N MET A 26 -5.59 4.51 -4.93
CA MET A 26 -5.44 4.05 -3.55
C MET A 26 -6.33 2.84 -3.28
N ALA A 27 -5.74 1.75 -2.78
CA ALA A 27 -6.43 0.57 -2.32
C ALA A 27 -6.43 0.50 -0.78
N LYS A 28 -7.61 0.32 -0.17
CA LYS A 28 -7.74 0.09 1.27
C LYS A 28 -7.48 -1.38 1.59
N ILE A 29 -6.43 -1.65 2.37
CA ILE A 29 -6.09 -2.99 2.85
C ILE A 29 -6.25 -3.11 4.37
N LYS A 30 -6.64 -4.31 4.82
CA LYS A 30 -6.65 -4.71 6.23
C LYS A 30 -5.36 -5.47 6.52
N ILE A 31 -4.51 -4.87 7.35
CA ILE A 31 -3.26 -5.47 7.85
C ILE A 31 -3.14 -5.21 9.35
N PRO A 32 -2.46 -6.07 10.11
CA PRO A 32 -2.23 -5.83 11.53
C PRO A 32 -1.32 -4.61 11.73
N TYR A 33 -1.52 -3.91 12.85
CA TYR A 33 -0.75 -2.72 13.18
C TYR A 33 0.76 -2.99 13.29
N ALA A 34 1.14 -4.18 13.78
CA ALA A 34 2.54 -4.61 13.82
C ALA A 34 3.21 -4.58 12.43
N CYS A 35 2.55 -5.08 11.39
CA CYS A 35 3.08 -5.03 10.02
C CYS A 35 3.15 -3.60 9.50
N LYS A 36 2.19 -2.74 9.85
CA LYS A 36 2.23 -1.32 9.50
C LYS A 36 3.50 -0.66 10.06
N LEU A 37 3.83 -0.91 11.33
CA LEU A 37 5.05 -0.38 11.95
C LEU A 37 6.31 -0.98 11.32
N LEU A 38 6.35 -2.29 11.11
CA LEU A 38 7.49 -2.95 10.47
C LEU A 38 7.84 -2.32 9.12
N PHE A 39 6.84 -1.99 8.30
CA PHE A 39 7.07 -1.32 7.02
C PHE A 39 7.58 0.13 7.16
N GLN A 40 7.26 0.81 8.27
CA GLN A 40 7.81 2.12 8.59
C GLN A 40 9.26 2.01 9.06
N GLU A 41 9.59 1.01 9.88
CA GLU A 41 10.97 0.73 10.31
C GLU A 41 11.87 0.31 9.14
N LEU A 42 11.35 -0.48 8.19
CA LEU A 42 12.11 -0.81 6.99
C LEU A 42 12.41 0.44 6.16
N GLN A 43 11.43 1.35 6.01
CA GLN A 43 11.61 2.58 5.25
C GLN A 43 12.63 3.53 5.90
N SER A 44 12.70 3.59 7.24
CA SER A 44 13.71 4.37 7.96
C SER A 44 15.12 3.82 7.76
N MET A 45 15.25 2.51 7.50
CA MET A 45 16.50 1.82 7.14
C MET A 45 16.79 1.79 5.62
N ASN A 46 16.13 2.63 4.83
CA ASN A 46 16.29 2.70 3.36
C ASN A 46 15.90 1.41 2.61
N ILE A 47 15.05 0.57 3.22
CA ILE A 47 14.45 -0.61 2.59
C ILE A 47 13.00 -0.29 2.27
N VAL A 48 12.64 -0.32 0.99
CA VAL A 48 11.30 0.09 0.54
C VAL A 48 10.43 -1.14 0.25
N PRO A 49 9.50 -1.51 1.16
CA PRO A 49 8.57 -2.60 0.92
C PRO A 49 7.49 -2.15 -0.08
N ARG A 50 7.57 -2.63 -1.33
CA ARG A 50 6.55 -2.38 -2.36
C ARG A 50 5.48 -3.45 -2.29
N LEU A 51 4.26 -3.03 -1.98
CA LEU A 51 3.11 -3.91 -1.90
C LEU A 51 2.40 -3.97 -3.26
N GLN A 52 2.08 -5.17 -3.74
CA GLN A 52 1.24 -5.38 -4.91
C GLN A 52 -0.15 -5.82 -4.45
N THR A 53 -1.18 -5.10 -4.87
CA THR A 53 -2.58 -5.40 -4.54
C THR A 53 -3.26 -6.05 -5.74
N ALA A 54 -3.73 -7.28 -5.58
CA ALA A 54 -4.60 -7.96 -6.54
C ALA A 54 -6.04 -7.97 -6.02
N LYS A 55 -7.04 -7.99 -6.92
CA LYS A 55 -8.43 -8.11 -6.49
C LYS A 55 -8.73 -9.58 -6.19
N TYR A 56 -9.45 -9.82 -5.10
CA TYR A 56 -9.89 -11.17 -4.74
C TYR A 56 -10.75 -11.82 -5.84
N THR A 57 -11.55 -11.02 -6.57
CA THR A 57 -12.39 -11.51 -7.67
C THR A 57 -11.57 -12.12 -8.81
N ASP A 58 -10.36 -11.63 -9.07
CA ASP A 58 -9.52 -12.11 -10.16
C ASP A 58 -8.95 -13.52 -9.89
N ILE A 59 -8.89 -13.93 -8.62
CA ILE A 59 -8.31 -15.22 -8.19
C ILE A 59 -9.34 -16.36 -8.22
N ILE A 60 -10.64 -16.05 -8.22
CA ILE A 60 -11.73 -17.05 -8.17
C ILE A 60 -12.24 -17.45 -9.56
N GLN A 61 -11.69 -16.86 -10.63
CA GLN A 61 -12.07 -17.11 -12.03
C GLN A 61 -11.16 -18.10 -12.76
N THR A 62 -10.20 -18.72 -12.06
CA THR A 62 -9.36 -19.83 -12.51
C THR A 62 -9.72 -21.10 -11.76
#